data_AF-A0A957SKB5-F1
#
_entry.id   AF-A0A957SKB5-F1
#
_cell.length_a   1.000
_cell.length_b   1.000
_cell.length_c   1.000
_cell.angle_alpha   90.00
_cell.angle_beta   90.00
_cell.angle_gamma   90.00
#
_symmetry.space_group_name_H-M   'P 1'
#
loop_
_entity.id
_entity.type
_entity.pdbx_description
1 polymer ?
#
loop_
_entity_poly.entity_id
_entity_poly.type
_entity_poly.pdbx_seq_one_letter_code
_entity_poly.pdbx_strand_id
1 'polypeptide(L)'
;GGGIVDVRYKVLDKEKAAYLLDDADNPPTLFIEENGLTLKQAGRAMKHNAELKDNANYFMLYPNTQNAVRHGTPVSVVFGTLRLAPIASQ
;
A
#
# COMPACT_ATOMS: atom_id res chain seq x y z
N GLY A 1 -14.12 11.89 11.23
CA GLY A 1 -14.46 11.25 9.94
C GLY A 1 -13.17 10.90 9.25
N GLY A 2 -12.99 9.65 8.85
CA GLY A 2 -11.81 9.20 8.12
C GLY A 2 -12.28 8.25 7.03
N GLY A 3 -11.91 8.54 5.78
CA GLY A 3 -12.23 7.68 4.65
C GLY A 3 -11.32 6.45 4.59
N ILE A 4 -11.30 5.81 3.42
CA ILE A 4 -10.38 4.72 3.09
C ILE A 4 -9.55 5.18 1.91
N VAL A 5 -8.25 4.91 1.94
CA VAL A 5 -7.39 5.02 0.77
C VAL A 5 -7.36 3.66 0.07
N ASP A 6 -7.81 3.62 -1.18
CA ASP A 6 -7.74 2.46 -2.08
C ASP A 6 -6.45 2.57 -2.90
N VAL A 7 -5.49 1.68 -2.65
CA VAL A 7 -4.24 1.58 -3.40
C VAL A 7 -4.38 0.45 -4.40
N ARG A 8 -4.47 0.80 -5.68
CA ARG A 8 -4.55 -0.16 -6.78
C ARG A 8 -3.18 -0.40 -7.39
N TYR A 9 -2.87 -1.67 -7.65
CA TYR A 9 -1.60 -2.05 -8.24
C TYR A 9 -1.76 -3.24 -9.18
N LYS A 10 -0.82 -3.37 -10.12
CA LYS A 10 -0.72 -4.50 -11.04
C LYS A 10 0.54 -5.30 -10.72
N VAL A 11 0.38 -6.60 -10.57
CA VAL A 11 1.51 -7.53 -10.43
C VAL A 11 2.02 -7.86 -11.83
N LEU A 12 3.29 -7.54 -12.11
CA LEU A 12 3.93 -7.88 -13.39
C LEU A 12 4.66 -9.22 -13.33
N ASP A 13 5.18 -9.56 -12.15
CA ASP A 13 5.93 -10.77 -11.83
C ASP A 13 5.51 -11.22 -10.43
N LYS A 14 4.77 -12.32 -10.36
CA LYS A 14 4.16 -12.84 -9.13
C LYS A 14 5.20 -13.32 -8.14
N GLU A 15 6.33 -13.85 -8.61
CA GLU A 15 7.38 -14.40 -7.76
C GLU A 15 8.06 -13.25 -7.01
N LYS A 16 8.47 -12.19 -7.74
CA LYS A 16 9.01 -10.97 -7.13
C LYS A 16 8.01 -10.27 -6.20
N ALA A 17 6.75 -10.21 -6.60
CA ALA A 17 5.71 -9.59 -5.78
C ALA A 17 5.48 -10.37 -4.47
N ALA A 18 5.46 -11.70 -4.52
CA ALA A 18 5.28 -12.54 -3.33
C ALA A 18 6.35 -12.27 -2.27
N TYR A 19 7.63 -12.12 -2.66
CA TYR A 19 8.71 -11.78 -1.72
C TYR A 19 8.46 -10.49 -0.94
N LEU A 20 7.80 -9.49 -1.54
CA LEU A 20 7.50 -8.22 -0.88
C LEU A 20 6.18 -8.23 -0.10
N LEU A 21 5.21 -9.03 -0.55
CA LEU A 21 3.85 -9.03 -0.01
C LEU A 21 3.64 -10.06 1.11
N ASP A 22 4.40 -11.16 1.11
CA ASP A 22 4.34 -12.20 2.13
C ASP A 22 5.33 -11.99 3.29
N ASP A 23 6.10 -10.90 3.27
CA ASP A 23 6.95 -10.48 4.39
C ASP A 23 6.09 -9.94 5.54
N ALA A 24 5.85 -10.80 6.53
CA ALA A 24 5.05 -10.46 7.72
C ALA A 24 5.72 -9.44 8.65
N ASP A 25 7.06 -9.32 8.59
CA ASP A 25 7.81 -8.37 9.40
C ASP A 25 7.80 -6.98 8.77
N ASN A 26 7.68 -6.91 7.43
CA ASN A 26 7.69 -5.67 6.66
C ASN A 26 6.45 -5.53 5.76
N PRO A 27 5.22 -5.50 6.33
CA PRO A 27 4.02 -5.36 5.52
C PRO A 27 4.00 -4.00 4.79
N PRO A 28 3.37 -3.92 3.61
CA PRO A 28 3.28 -2.68 2.86
C PRO A 28 2.58 -1.58 3.68
N THR A 29 3.18 -0.40 3.69
CA THR A 29 2.63 0.80 4.34
C THR A 29 2.55 1.98 3.37
N LEU A 30 1.69 2.95 3.68
CA LEU A 30 1.61 4.21 2.95
C LEU A 30 2.25 5.32 3.75
N PHE A 31 3.33 5.88 3.22
CA PHE A 31 4.00 7.06 3.76
C PHE A 31 3.45 8.33 3.08
N ILE A 32 3.09 9.32 3.88
CA ILE A 32 2.55 10.59 3.41
C ILE A 32 3.68 11.61 3.42
N GLU A 33 4.05 12.09 2.23
CA GLU A 33 5.24 12.93 2.04
C GLU A 33 5.17 14.25 2.82
N GLU A 34 3.98 14.85 2.85
CA GLU A 34 3.78 16.21 3.37
C GLU A 34 3.93 16.30 4.88
N ASN A 35 3.56 15.25 5.61
CA ASN A 35 3.46 15.29 7.08
C ASN A 35 4.19 14.13 7.79
N GLY A 36 4.81 13.21 7.04
CA GLY A 36 5.56 12.09 7.58
C GLY A 36 4.72 11.00 8.26
N LEU A 37 3.38 11.08 8.20
CA LEU A 37 2.51 10.06 8.75
C LEU A 37 2.60 8.79 7.91
N THR A 38 2.48 7.65 8.59
CA THR A 38 2.43 6.33 7.95
C THR A 38 1.10 5.66 8.24
N LEU A 39 0.35 5.32 7.19
CA LEU A 39 -0.87 4.53 7.29
C LEU A 39 -0.55 3.04 7.17
N LYS A 40 -1.16 2.25 8.05
CA LYS A 40 -1.07 0.79 8.06
C LYS A 40 -2.42 0.19 7.66
N GLN A 41 -2.39 -0.98 7.00
CA GLN A 41 -3.62 -1.70 6.65
C GLN A 41 -4.41 -2.07 7.90
N ALA A 42 -5.74 -2.12 7.78
CA ALA A 42 -6.61 -2.58 8.87
C ALA A 42 -6.60 -4.13 8.94
N GLY A 43 -6.26 -4.68 10.11
CA GLY A 43 -6.22 -6.13 10.36
C GLY A 43 -4.88 -6.77 10.02
N ARG A 44 -4.76 -8.10 10.23
CA ARG A 44 -3.66 -8.88 9.64
C ARG A 44 -3.77 -8.64 8.14
N ALA A 45 -2.79 -7.91 7.57
CA ALA A 45 -2.69 -7.56 6.16
C ALA A 45 -3.39 -8.64 5.37
N MET A 46 -4.53 -8.31 4.73
CA MET A 46 -5.40 -9.31 4.11
C MET A 46 -4.49 -10.22 3.30
N LYS A 47 -4.13 -11.37 3.89
CA LYS A 47 -3.16 -12.24 3.24
C LYS A 47 -3.85 -12.54 1.95
N HIS A 48 -3.21 -12.18 0.85
CA HIS A 48 -3.64 -12.62 -0.45
C HIS A 48 -3.36 -14.14 -0.46
N ASN A 49 -4.14 -14.91 0.32
CA ASN A 49 -4.32 -16.35 0.18
C ASN A 49 -4.86 -16.66 -1.23
N ALA A 50 -5.27 -15.63 -1.98
CA ALA A 50 -5.37 -15.65 -3.43
C ALA A 50 -3.97 -15.64 -4.03
N GLU A 51 -3.54 -16.82 -4.49
CA GLU A 51 -2.38 -17.05 -5.34
C GLU A 51 -2.14 -15.87 -6.30
N LEU A 52 -1.03 -15.14 -6.11
CA LEU A 52 -0.69 -13.99 -6.96
C LEU A 52 -0.57 -14.46 -8.42
N LYS A 53 -1.14 -13.69 -9.33
CA LYS A 53 -1.12 -13.96 -10.78
C LYS A 53 -0.36 -12.87 -11.50
N ASP A 54 0.44 -13.29 -12.47
CA ASP A 54 1.09 -12.38 -13.40
C ASP A 54 0.03 -11.58 -14.17
N ASN A 55 0.31 -10.31 -14.38
CA ASN A 55 -0.56 -9.34 -15.04
C ASN A 55 -1.94 -9.11 -14.42
N ALA A 56 -2.18 -9.53 -13.18
CA ALA A 56 -3.44 -9.27 -12.48
C ALA A 56 -3.41 -7.95 -11.67
N ASN A 57 -4.60 -7.35 -11.53
CA ASN A 57 -4.81 -6.14 -10.74
C ASN A 57 -5.31 -6.51 -9.34
N TYR A 58 -4.80 -5.80 -8.35
CA TYR A 58 -5.09 -5.99 -6.94
C TYR A 58 -5.30 -4.62 -6.27
N PHE A 59 -5.78 -4.66 -5.03
CA PHE A 59 -5.95 -3.46 -4.22
C PHE A 59 -5.56 -3.72 -2.76
N MET A 60 -5.16 -2.66 -2.07
CA MET A 60 -4.95 -2.62 -0.62
C MET A 60 -5.75 -1.45 -0.04
N LEU A 61 -6.31 -1.66 1.16
CA LEU A 61 -7.13 -0.66 1.83
C LEU A 61 -6.44 -0.17 3.10
N TYR A 62 -6.33 1.16 3.21
CA TYR A 62 -5.74 1.82 4.37
C TYR A 62 -6.76 2.77 4.99
N PRO A 63 -7.02 2.68 6.31
CA PRO A 63 -7.78 3.71 7.01
C PRO A 63 -7.10 5.07 6.84
N ASN A 64 -7.83 6.06 6.35
CA ASN A 64 -7.34 7.43 6.20
C ASN A 64 -7.40 8.15 7.55
N THR A 65 -6.56 7.71 8.48
CA THR A 65 -6.45 8.25 9.84
C THR A 65 -6.16 9.74 9.80
N GLN A 66 -6.88 10.53 10.59
CA GLN A 66 -6.79 12.00 10.63
C GLN A 66 -7.08 12.71 9.30
N ASN A 67 -7.66 12.02 8.31
CA ASN A 67 -7.87 12.56 6.97
C ASN A 67 -6.56 13.10 6.37
N ALA A 68 -5.49 12.31 6.54
CA ALA A 68 -4.12 12.67 6.22
C ALA A 68 -3.83 12.61 4.72
N VAL A 69 -4.59 11.82 3.95
CA VAL A 69 -4.55 11.81 2.47
C VAL A 69 -5.77 12.55 1.93
N ARG A 70 -5.54 13.49 1.02
CA ARG A 70 -6.57 14.23 0.27
C ARG A 70 -6.21 14.18 -1.21
N HIS A 71 -7.07 14.67 -2.11
CA HIS A 71 -6.74 14.75 -3.53
C HIS A 71 -5.43 15.52 -3.74
N GLY A 72 -4.49 14.94 -4.51
CA GLY A 72 -3.19 15.52 -4.84
C GLY A 72 -2.08 15.29 -3.79
N THR A 73 -2.40 14.77 -2.60
CA THR A 73 -1.40 14.43 -1.58
C THR A 73 -0.40 13.41 -2.14
N PRO A 74 0.91 13.71 -2.16
CA PRO A 74 1.92 12.75 -2.58
C PRO A 74 2.06 11.63 -1.54
N VAL A 75 1.92 10.39 -1.99
CA VAL A 75 2.02 9.20 -1.15
C VAL A 75 3.00 8.19 -1.74
N SER A 76 3.77 7.54 -0.88
CA SER A 76 4.73 6.49 -1.24
C SER A 76 4.32 5.17 -0.62
N VAL A 77 4.40 4.08 -1.38
CA VAL A 77 4.30 2.72 -0.84
C VAL A 77 5.67 2.30 -0.32
N VAL A 78 5.72 1.78 0.91
CA VAL A 78 6.95 1.36 1.58
C VAL A 78 6.85 -0.12 1.97
N PHE A 79 7.88 -0.88 1.59
CA PHE A 79 8.11 -2.29 1.93
C PHE A 79 9.42 -2.39 2.73
N GLY A 80 9.33 -2.43 4.07
CA GLY A 80 10.53 -2.41 4.92
C GLY A 80 11.39 -1.17 4.67
N THR A 81 12.60 -1.35 4.14
CA THR A 81 13.52 -0.24 3.77
C THR A 81 13.35 0.26 2.33
N LEU A 82 12.59 -0.47 1.49
CA LEU A 82 12.31 -0.07 0.12
C LEU A 82 11.14 0.91 0.10
N ARG A 83 11.37 2.09 -0.47
CA ARG A 83 10.34 3.11 -0.70
C ARG A 83 10.21 3.38 -2.18
N LEU A 84 8.99 3.23 -2.70
CA LEU A 84 8.67 3.57 -4.08
C LEU A 84 8.58 5.09 -4.24
N ALA A 85 8.75 5.57 -5.47
CA ALA A 85 8.57 6.98 -5.80
C ALA A 85 7.13 7.43 -5.50
N PRO A 86 6.94 8.67 -5.02
CA PRO A 86 5.62 9.14 -4.64
C PRO A 86 4.71 9.33 -5.86
N ILE A 87 3.42 9.09 -5.65
CA ILE A 87 2.37 9.34 -6.64
C ILE A 87 1.34 10.27 -5.98
N ALA A 88 0.84 11.25 -6.75
CA ALA A 88 -0.26 12.10 -6.30
C ALA A 88 -1.55 11.28 -6.22
N SER A 89 -2.22 11.32 -5.07
CA SER A 89 -3.54 10.72 -4.90
C SER A 89 -4.60 11.38 -5.81
N GLN A 90 -5.61 10.59 -6.19
CA GLN A 90 -6.73 10.97 -7.05
C GLN A 90 -8.04 11.04 -6.28
#